data_AF-A0A3D3F232-F1
#
_entry.id   AF-A0A3D3F232-F1
#
_cell.length_a   1.000
_cell.length_b   1.000
_cell.length_c   1.000
_cell.angle_alpha   90.00
_cell.angle_beta   90.00
_cell.angle_gamma   90.00
#
_symmetry.space_group_name_H-M   'P 1'
#
loop_
_entity.id
_entity.type
_entity.pdbx_description
1 polymer ?
#
loop_
_entity_poly.entity_id
_entity_poly.type
_entity_poly.pdbx_seq_one_letter_code
_entity_poly.pdbx_strand_id
1 'polypeptide(L)' 'NYFFYKSAYDMDQMKVMRLISVIQRHVDQGISTILHTKSSDTTRDLARYYIYAHKIGLKSLYYTRTRKTTVEDCVSCSV' A
#
# COMPACT_ATOMS: atom_id res chain seq x y z
N ASN A 1 -7.16 6.26 -22.92
CA ASN A 1 -6.80 5.01 -22.21
C ASN A 1 -5.95 5.20 -20.94
N TYR A 2 -5.53 6.42 -20.57
CA TYR A 2 -4.72 6.69 -19.35
C TYR A 2 -5.47 6.47 -18.02
N PHE A 3 -6.79 6.61 -18.04
CA PHE A 3 -7.66 6.50 -16.85
C PHE A 3 -7.45 5.20 -16.03
N PHE A 4 -7.15 4.08 -16.69
CA PHE A 4 -6.97 2.79 -16.01
C PHE A 4 -5.63 2.66 -15.29
N TYR A 5 -4.62 3.46 -15.62
CA TYR A 5 -3.26 3.38 -15.09
C TYR A 5 -3.04 4.38 -13.95
N LYS A 6 -3.89 4.31 -12.93
CA LYS A 6 -3.76 5.16 -11.74
C LYS A 6 -2.53 4.75 -10.92
N SER A 7 -1.76 5.72 -10.45
CA SER A 7 -0.64 5.49 -9.53
C SER A 7 -1.12 4.84 -8.22
N ALA A 8 -0.35 3.88 -7.70
CA ALA A 8 -0.64 3.20 -6.43
C ALA A 8 -0.74 4.18 -5.24
N TYR A 9 0.05 5.27 -5.25
CA TYR A 9 -0.01 6.31 -4.22
C TYR A 9 -1.30 7.13 -4.26
N ASP A 10 -2.02 7.12 -5.37
CA ASP A 10 -3.28 7.86 -5.54
C ASP A 10 -4.51 6.95 -5.44
N MET A 11 -4.31 5.66 -5.19
CA MET A 11 -5.39 4.72 -4.87
C MET A 11 -5.79 4.80 -3.40
N ASP A 12 -7.07 4.50 -3.16
CA ASP A 12 -7.58 4.27 -1.81
C ASP A 12 -7.03 2.93 -1.28
N GLN A 13 -6.10 3.00 -0.33
CA GLN A 13 -5.42 1.83 0.20
C GLN A 13 -6.36 0.87 0.93
N MET A 14 -7.49 1.35 1.49
CA MET A 14 -8.48 0.45 2.11
C MET A 14 -9.13 -0.46 1.07
N LYS A 15 -9.36 0.06 -0.14
CA LYS A 15 -9.89 -0.74 -1.27
C LYS A 15 -8.84 -1.70 -1.81
N VAL A 16 -7.58 -1.28 -1.89
CA VAL A 16 -6.47 -2.16 -2.28
C VAL A 16 -6.33 -3.34 -1.30
N MET A 17 -6.30 -3.08 0.00
CA MET A 17 -6.24 -4.16 1.00
C MET A 17 -7.48 -5.05 0.95
N ARG A 18 -8.68 -4.47 0.72
CA ARG A 18 -9.90 -5.28 0.53
C ARG A 18 -9.79 -6.19 -0.69
N LEU A 19 -9.26 -5.71 -1.82
CA LEU A 19 -9.01 -6.55 -2.99
C LEU A 19 -8.11 -7.73 -2.63
N ILE A 20 -6.99 -7.48 -1.94
CA ILE A 20 -6.10 -8.55 -1.50
C ILE A 20 -6.82 -9.52 -0.55
N SER A 21 -7.65 -9.05 0.38
CA SER A 21 -8.41 -9.93 1.28
C SER A 21 -9.36 -10.88 0.54
N VAL A 22 -9.90 -10.47 -0.60
CA VAL A 22 -10.72 -11.34 -1.45
C VAL A 22 -9.85 -12.39 -2.13
N ILE A 23 -8.71 -12.00 -2.68
CA ILE A 23 -7.74 -12.92 -3.30
C ILE A 23 -7.21 -13.92 -2.28
N GLN A 24 -6.91 -13.47 -1.06
CA GLN A 24 -6.32 -14.27 0.02
C GLN A 24 -7.14 -15.51 0.40
N ARG A 25 -8.46 -15.53 0.14
CA ARG A 25 -9.33 -16.71 0.35
C ARG A 25 -8.95 -17.90 -0.54
N HIS A 26 -8.24 -17.63 -1.63
CA HIS A 26 -7.80 -18.60 -2.63
C HIS A 26 -6.29 -18.82 -2.60
N VAL A 27 -5.59 -18.29 -1.58
CA VAL A 27 -4.15 -18.46 -1.38
C VAL A 27 -3.91 -19.08 0.01
N ASP A 28 -3.33 -20.27 0.02
CA ASP A 28 -3.02 -21.06 1.21
C ASP A 28 -1.94 -20.39 2.09
N GLN A 29 -0.95 -19.75 1.46
CA GLN A 29 0.10 -18.96 2.11
C GLN A 29 -0.26 -17.46 2.18
N GLY A 30 0.72 -16.56 2.27
CA GLY A 30 0.52 -15.10 2.33
C GLY A 30 0.76 -14.40 1.00
N ILE A 31 0.28 -13.14 0.90
CA ILE A 31 0.50 -12.26 -0.26
C ILE A 31 1.31 -11.05 0.20
N SER A 32 2.48 -10.82 -0.40
CA SER A 32 3.32 -9.66 -0.12
C SER A 32 2.65 -8.36 -0.57
N THR A 33 1.92 -7.73 0.34
CA THR A 33 1.12 -6.54 0.06
C THR A 33 1.84 -5.27 0.53
N ILE A 34 2.04 -4.31 -0.36
CA ILE A 34 2.67 -3.02 -0.04
C ILE A 34 1.58 -1.99 0.26
N LEU A 35 1.67 -1.34 1.42
CA LEU A 35 0.85 -0.19 1.78
C LEU A 35 1.51 1.08 1.23
N HIS A 36 0.89 1.73 0.25
CA HIS A 36 1.41 2.97 -0.33
C HIS A 36 0.83 4.18 0.38
N THR A 37 1.67 5.00 0.99
CA THR A 37 1.26 6.14 1.81
C THR A 37 1.75 7.45 1.22
N LYS A 38 1.06 8.53 1.59
CA LYS A 38 1.46 9.90 1.25
C LYS A 38 2.20 10.51 2.44
N SER A 39 3.08 11.48 2.16
CA SER A 39 3.74 12.27 3.20
C SER A 39 2.76 13.07 4.08
N SER A 40 1.54 13.28 3.59
CA SER A 40 0.43 13.89 4.32
C SER A 40 -0.29 12.95 5.30
N ASP A 41 -0.04 11.64 5.24
CA ASP A 41 -0.72 10.67 6.12
C ASP A 41 -0.17 10.80 7.54
N THR A 42 -1.06 10.93 8.52
CA THR A 42 -0.65 11.01 9.92
C THR A 42 -0.36 9.63 10.50
N THR A 43 0.36 9.55 11.62
CA THR A 43 0.57 8.29 12.35
C THR A 43 -0.75 7.59 12.71
N ARG A 44 -1.81 8.37 12.99
CA ARG A 44 -3.14 7.82 13.25
C ARG A 44 -3.75 7.16 12.01
N ASP A 45 -3.50 7.71 10.82
CA ASP A 45 -3.98 7.12 9.57
C ASP A 45 -3.24 5.82 9.27
N LEU A 46 -1.92 5.77 9.51
CA LEU A 46 -1.13 4.53 9.45
C LEU A 46 -1.67 3.46 10.41
N ALA A 47 -1.91 3.82 11.67
CA ALA A 47 -2.48 2.90 12.66
C ALA A 47 -3.86 2.37 12.20
N ARG A 48 -4.70 3.24 11.62
CA ARG A 48 -5.99 2.83 11.06
C ARG A 48 -5.84 1.83 9.92
N TYR A 49 -4.86 2.02 9.02
CA TYR A 49 -4.59 1.05 7.94
C TYR A 49 -4.18 -0.31 8.49
N TYR A 50 -3.29 -0.37 9.48
CA TYR A 50 -2.86 -1.63 10.08
C TYR A 50 -3.99 -2.36 10.82
N ILE A 51 -4.78 -1.63 11.61
CA ILE A 51 -5.95 -2.19 12.30
C ILE A 51 -6.96 -2.71 11.29
N TYR A 52 -7.22 -1.96 10.21
CA TYR A 52 -8.13 -2.39 9.17
C TYR A 52 -7.62 -3.64 8.44
N ALA A 53 -6.34 -3.70 8.07
CA ALA A 53 -5.72 -4.86 7.43
C ALA A 53 -5.92 -6.13 8.26
N HIS A 54 -5.68 -6.04 9.58
CA HIS A 54 -5.93 -7.14 10.51
C HIS A 54 -7.42 -7.52 10.54
N LYS A 55 -8.31 -6.53 10.65
CA LYS A 55 -9.76 -6.74 10.72
C LYS A 55 -10.33 -7.48 9.49
N ILE A 56 -9.77 -7.25 8.31
CA ILE A 56 -10.23 -7.90 7.07
C ILE A 56 -9.48 -9.21 6.75
N GLY A 57 -8.61 -9.67 7.65
CA GLY A 57 -7.96 -10.98 7.53
C GLY A 57 -6.75 -11.02 6.60
N LEU A 58 -6.05 -9.91 6.37
CA LEU A 58 -4.75 -9.97 5.69
C LEU A 58 -3.76 -10.73 6.57
N LYS A 59 -3.03 -11.67 5.97
CA LYS A 59 -1.99 -12.44 6.66
C LYS A 59 -0.73 -11.62 6.94
N SER A 60 -0.40 -10.68 6.07
CA SER A 60 0.75 -9.78 6.23
C SER A 60 0.60 -8.50 5.42
N LEU A 61 1.35 -7.47 5.83
CA LEU A 61 1.79 -6.37 4.99
C LEU A 61 3.31 -6.45 4.90
N TYR A 62 3.86 -6.25 3.71
CA TYR A 62 5.29 -6.38 3.48
C TYR A 62 6.04 -5.07 3.78
N TYR A 63 5.71 -4.00 3.06
CA TYR A 63 6.28 -2.68 3.28
C TYR A 63 5.21 -1.60 3.39
N THR A 64 5.49 -0.60 4.21
CA THR A 64 4.81 0.70 4.16
C THR A 64 5.70 1.65 3.39
N ARG A 65 5.30 1.99 2.17
CA ARG A 65 6.09 2.78 1.23
C ARG A 65 5.50 4.18 1.11
N THR A 66 6.23 5.16 1.64
CA THR A 66 5.87 6.57 1.51
C THR A 66 6.31 7.12 0.15
N ARG A 67 5.44 7.91 -0.49
CA ARG A 67 5.79 8.65 -1.71
C ARG A 67 6.95 9.59 -1.41
N LYS A 68 8.10 9.39 -2.08
CA LYS A 68 9.21 10.35 -2.03
C LYS A 68 8.77 11.64 -2.71
N THR A 69 8.93 12.77 -2.03
CA THR A 69 8.52 14.10 -2.50
C THR A 69 9.53 14.73 -3.46
N THR A 70 10.77 14.23 -3.52
CA THR A 70 11.84 14.77 -4.36
C THR A 70 12.72 13.63 -4.91
N VAL A 71 13.14 13.77 -6.16
CA VAL A 71 14.14 12.91 -6.84
C VAL A 71 15.58 13.31 -6.46
N GLU A 72 15.73 14.46 -5.80
CA GLU A 72 17.03 15.09 -5.49
C GLU A 72 17.86 14.31 -4.45
N ASP A 73 17.26 13.45 -3.64
CA ASP A 73 17.99 12.72 -2.59
C ASP A 73 18.80 11.51 -3.10
N CYS A 74 18.76 11.18 -4.41
CA CYS A 74 19.60 10.11 -4.96
C CYS A 74 19.78 10.21 -6.48
N VAL A 75 20.45 11.25 -6.96
CA VAL A 75 20.93 11.33 -8.35
C VAL A 75 21.91 10.18 -8.69
N SER A 76 22.47 9.51 -7.67
CA SER A 76 23.43 8.40 -7.85
C SER A 76 22.84 6.99 -7.73
N CYS A 77 21.54 6.83 -7.43
CA CYS A 77 20.92 5.51 -7.21
C CYS A 77 19.66 5.24 -8.03
N SER A 78 19.37 6.08 -9.04
CA SER A 78 18.40 5.77 -10.08
C SER A 78 19.11 5.07 -11.24
N VAL A 79 18.77 3.80 -11.49
CA VAL A 79 19.01 3.13 -12.79
C VAL A 79 17.78 3.34 -13.66
#